data_AF-A0A0G4E401-F1
#
_entry.id   AF-A0A0G4E401-F1
#
_cell.length_a   1.000
_cell.length_b   1.000
_cell.length_c   1.000
_cell.angle_alpha   90.00
_cell.angle_beta   90.00
_cell.angle_gamma   90.00
#
_symmetry.space_group_name_H-M   'P 1'
#
loop_
_entity.id
_entity.type
_entity.pdbx_description
1 polymer ?
#
loop_
_entity_poly.entity_id
_entity_poly.type
_entity_poly.pdbx_seq_one_letter_code
_entity_poly.pdbx_strand_id
1 'polypeptide(L)'
;MGNTNHGIKRKQHLKLAASSEPTPVSASERSADTLAIFNFLSAEIEDRMGADFLAKMPLDLLEPYCLATVRQNEPTAALLYELMTNFMKAYASPETNAEALKAFDYLAHLADPQS
;
A
#
# COMPACT_ATOMS: atom_id res chain seq x y z
N MET A 1 -11.86 49.88 40.97
CA MET A 1 -13.07 49.24 40.38
C MET A 1 -12.69 48.93 38.94
N GLY A 2 -12.14 47.75 38.61
CA GLY A 2 -12.80 46.44 38.53
C GLY A 2 -13.52 46.35 37.16
N ASN A 3 -13.26 45.44 36.22
CA ASN A 3 -12.57 44.15 36.23
C ASN A 3 -12.06 43.81 34.81
N THR A 4 -10.93 43.11 34.77
CA THR A 4 -10.33 42.40 33.63
C THR A 4 -11.14 41.13 33.32
N ASN A 5 -11.63 40.96 32.10
CA ASN A 5 -12.24 39.69 31.67
C ASN A 5 -11.27 38.88 30.81
N HIS A 6 -10.59 37.95 31.48
CA HIS A 6 -9.94 36.79 30.87
C HIS A 6 -11.00 35.84 30.29
N GLY A 7 -10.94 35.60 28.98
CA GLY A 7 -11.76 34.61 28.29
C GLY A 7 -10.92 33.43 27.78
N ILE A 8 -10.26 32.70 28.67
CA ILE A 8 -9.66 31.39 28.34
C ILE A 8 -10.82 30.41 28.15
N LYS A 9 -11.15 30.06 26.90
CA LYS A 9 -12.15 29.02 26.60
C LYS A 9 -11.46 27.75 26.07
N ARG A 10 -11.38 26.80 27.01
CA ARG A 10 -11.47 25.33 26.87
C ARG A 10 -10.41 24.66 26.00
N LYS A 11 -9.36 24.19 26.69
CA LYS A 11 -8.66 22.94 26.36
C LYS A 11 -9.71 21.85 26.15
N GLN A 12 -9.95 21.46 24.90
CA GLN A 12 -10.64 20.21 24.61
C GLN A 12 -9.71 19.10 25.10
N HIS A 13 -10.09 18.46 26.20
CA HIS A 13 -9.49 17.21 26.63
C HIS A 13 -9.69 16.20 25.50
N LEU A 14 -8.65 15.99 24.70
CA LEU A 14 -8.52 14.82 23.86
C LEU A 14 -8.42 13.63 24.84
N LYS A 15 -9.56 13.02 25.17
CA LYS A 15 -9.58 11.73 25.85
C LYS A 15 -9.03 10.73 24.84
N LEU A 16 -7.76 10.38 25.01
CA LEU A 16 -7.19 9.18 24.40
C LEU A 16 -7.97 8.00 24.99
N ALA A 17 -8.97 7.52 24.24
CA ALA A 17 -9.72 6.33 24.61
C ALA A 17 -8.74 5.15 24.54
N ALA A 18 -8.36 4.67 25.72
CA ALA A 18 -7.60 3.45 25.87
C ALA A 18 -8.47 2.26 25.40
N SER A 19 -7.90 1.49 24.47
CA SER A 19 -8.11 0.06 24.26
C SER A 19 -9.57 -0.42 24.30
N SER A 20 -10.26 -0.31 23.17
CA SER A 20 -11.34 -1.25 22.84
C SER A 20 -10.74 -2.44 22.11
N GLU A 21 -11.01 -3.65 22.60
CA GLU A 21 -10.70 -4.93 21.97
C GLU A 21 -11.00 -4.88 20.45
N PRO A 22 -10.22 -5.57 19.60
CA PRO A 22 -10.49 -5.61 18.17
C PRO A 22 -11.84 -6.28 17.97
N THR A 23 -12.88 -5.48 17.81
CA THR A 23 -14.19 -5.96 17.40
C THR A 23 -13.97 -6.63 16.05
N PRO A 24 -14.46 -7.86 15.82
CA PRO A 24 -14.28 -8.52 14.54
C PRO A 24 -14.92 -7.64 13.46
N VAL A 25 -14.07 -6.94 12.73
CA VAL A 25 -14.45 -6.06 11.62
C VAL A 25 -15.25 -6.91 10.63
N SER A 26 -16.35 -6.41 10.09
CA SER A 26 -17.12 -7.18 9.10
C SER A 26 -16.32 -7.34 7.80
N ALA A 27 -16.63 -8.36 6.99
CA ALA A 27 -15.98 -8.52 5.69
C ALA A 27 -16.24 -7.33 4.74
N SER A 28 -17.41 -6.71 4.85
CA SER A 28 -17.79 -5.52 4.09
C SER A 28 -16.93 -4.31 4.47
N GLU A 29 -16.67 -4.10 5.76
CA GLU A 29 -15.84 -2.99 6.25
C GLU A 29 -14.37 -3.20 5.85
N ARG A 30 -13.83 -4.42 5.94
CA ARG A 30 -12.48 -4.73 5.45
C ARG A 30 -12.31 -4.45 3.96
N SER A 31 -13.33 -4.73 3.16
CA SER A 31 -13.34 -4.43 1.72
C SER A 31 -13.36 -2.92 1.47
N ALA A 32 -14.16 -2.16 2.22
CA ALA A 32 -14.18 -0.70 2.13
C ALA A 32 -12.84 -0.06 2.52
N ASP A 33 -12.20 -0.53 3.58
CA ASP A 33 -10.89 -0.03 4.03
C ASP A 33 -9.79 -0.35 3.00
N THR A 34 -9.81 -1.54 2.41
CA THR A 34 -8.84 -1.94 1.39
C THR A 34 -8.95 -1.05 0.14
N LEU A 35 -10.18 -0.78 -0.30
CA LEU A 35 -10.44 0.13 -1.42
C LEU A 35 -10.03 1.58 -1.10
N ALA A 36 -10.25 2.02 0.15
CA ALA A 36 -9.81 3.35 0.59
C ALA A 36 -8.28 3.48 0.58
N ILE A 37 -7.56 2.45 1.04
CA ILE A 37 -6.09 2.38 0.98
C ILE A 37 -5.60 2.45 -0.47
N PHE A 38 -6.19 1.64 -1.35
CA PHE A 38 -5.86 1.65 -2.76
C PHE A 38 -6.09 3.03 -3.40
N ASN A 39 -7.26 3.64 -3.19
CA ASN A 39 -7.58 4.96 -3.74
C ASN A 39 -6.62 6.06 -3.28
N PHE A 40 -6.07 5.94 -2.07
CA PHE A 40 -5.05 6.86 -1.59
C PHE A 40 -3.70 6.64 -2.28
N LEU A 41 -3.28 5.38 -2.43
CA LEU A 41 -1.97 5.02 -2.97
C LEU A 41 -1.91 5.02 -4.51
N SER A 42 -3.06 4.94 -5.19
CA SER A 42 -3.14 4.91 -6.64
C SER A 42 -2.58 6.18 -7.28
N ALA A 43 -2.73 7.34 -6.64
CA ALA A 43 -2.13 8.59 -7.11
C ALA A 43 -0.60 8.56 -7.09
N GLU A 44 0.00 7.97 -6.05
CA GLU A 44 1.46 7.81 -5.98
C GLU A 44 1.98 6.79 -7.00
N ILE A 45 1.22 5.70 -7.19
CA ILE A 45 1.52 4.69 -8.22
C ILE A 45 1.41 5.31 -9.61
N GLU A 46 0.38 6.11 -9.88
CA GLU A 46 0.20 6.81 -11.15
C GLU A 46 1.34 7.78 -11.44
N ASP A 47 1.72 8.61 -10.47
CA ASP A 47 2.83 9.57 -10.60
C ASP A 47 4.14 8.87 -10.95
N ARG A 48 4.39 7.70 -10.35
CA ARG A 48 5.66 6.99 -10.51
C ARG A 48 5.72 6.02 -11.69
N MET A 49 4.64 5.30 -11.94
CA MET A 49 4.56 4.25 -12.97
C MET A 49 3.89 4.73 -14.26
N GLY A 50 3.15 5.83 -14.20
CA GLY A 50 2.35 6.38 -15.28
C GLY A 50 0.90 5.88 -15.28
N ALA A 51 0.00 6.74 -15.76
CA ALA A 51 -1.44 6.45 -15.86
C ALA A 51 -1.74 5.21 -16.73
N ASP A 52 -1.00 5.01 -17.81
CA ASP A 52 -1.16 3.86 -18.70
C ASP A 52 -0.83 2.53 -18.01
N PHE A 53 0.14 2.53 -17.08
CA PHE A 53 0.45 1.36 -16.29
C PHE A 53 -0.71 1.07 -15.32
N LEU A 54 -1.12 2.08 -14.55
CA LEU A 54 -2.19 1.94 -13.58
C LEU A 54 -3.51 1.47 -14.23
N ALA A 55 -3.85 2.00 -15.40
CA ALA A 55 -5.08 1.63 -16.13
C ALA A 55 -5.10 0.19 -16.66
N LYS A 56 -3.92 -0.42 -16.86
CA LYS A 56 -3.79 -1.81 -17.37
C LYS A 56 -3.61 -2.85 -16.27
N MET A 57 -3.25 -2.42 -15.06
CA MET A 57 -3.03 -3.32 -13.94
C MET A 57 -4.37 -3.82 -13.38
N PRO A 58 -4.53 -5.14 -13.17
CA PRO A 58 -5.74 -5.68 -12.54
C PRO A 58 -5.92 -5.15 -11.12
N LEU A 59 -7.09 -4.60 -10.84
CA LEU A 59 -7.42 -3.99 -9.54
C LEU A 59 -7.35 -5.01 -8.40
N ASP A 60 -7.79 -6.24 -8.67
CA ASP A 60 -7.76 -7.39 -7.76
C ASP A 60 -6.34 -7.84 -7.38
N LEU A 61 -5.31 -7.44 -8.15
CA LEU A 61 -3.91 -7.62 -7.77
C LEU A 61 -3.36 -6.39 -7.03
N LEU A 62 -3.71 -5.19 -7.49
CA LEU A 62 -3.12 -3.96 -6.99
C LEU A 62 -3.67 -3.55 -5.61
N GLU A 63 -4.94 -3.83 -5.32
CA GLU A 63 -5.55 -3.60 -4.01
C GLU A 63 -4.87 -4.43 -2.89
N PRO A 64 -4.75 -5.77 -2.99
CA PRO A 64 -4.02 -6.56 -2.01
C PRO A 64 -2.55 -6.17 -1.87
N TYR A 65 -1.89 -5.78 -2.98
CA TYR A 65 -0.51 -5.31 -2.95
C TYR A 65 -0.37 -4.01 -2.13
N CYS A 66 -1.26 -3.04 -2.34
CA CYS A 66 -1.31 -1.81 -1.55
C CYS A 66 -1.52 -2.10 -0.06
N LEU A 67 -2.45 -3.00 0.27
CA LEU A 67 -2.69 -3.40 1.66
C LEU A 67 -1.46 -4.10 2.28
N ALA A 68 -0.80 -4.99 1.53
CA ALA A 68 0.36 -5.74 2.00
C ALA A 68 1.57 -4.83 2.26
N THR A 69 1.80 -3.84 1.41
CA THR A 69 2.89 -2.86 1.57
C THR A 69 2.64 -1.93 2.75
N VAL A 70 1.41 -1.45 2.94
CA VAL A 70 1.04 -0.66 4.15
C VAL A 70 1.25 -1.46 5.43
N ARG A 71 0.82 -2.74 5.46
CA ARG A 71 1.02 -3.62 6.63
C ARG A 71 2.48 -3.86 6.97
N GLN A 72 3.35 -3.87 5.96
CA GLN A 72 4.78 -4.08 6.11
C GLN A 72 5.56 -2.76 6.24
N ASN A 73 4.89 -1.61 6.22
CA ASN A 73 5.50 -0.29 6.25
C ASN A 73 6.50 -0.06 5.10
N GLU A 74 6.15 -0.54 3.91
CA GLU A 74 6.94 -0.39 2.69
C GLU A 74 6.42 0.77 1.83
N PRO A 75 7.31 1.50 1.13
CA PRO A 75 6.91 2.57 0.22
C PRO A 75 6.31 1.97 -1.06
N THR A 76 4.98 1.89 -1.14
CA THR A 76 4.23 1.12 -2.15
C THR A 76 4.67 1.40 -3.59
N ALA A 77 4.63 2.66 -4.04
CA ALA A 77 4.95 2.99 -5.44
C ALA A 77 6.45 2.82 -5.75
N ALA A 78 7.31 3.14 -4.78
CA ALA A 78 8.76 2.99 -4.93
C ALA A 78 9.16 1.50 -5.03
N LEU A 79 8.61 0.64 -4.17
CA LEU A 79 8.85 -0.80 -4.20
C LEU A 79 8.40 -1.42 -5.53
N LEU A 80 7.24 -1.04 -6.04
CA LEU A 80 6.73 -1.52 -7.32
C LEU A 80 7.65 -1.12 -8.48
N TYR A 81 8.08 0.15 -8.50
CA TYR A 81 9.02 0.66 -9.49
C TYR A 81 10.36 -0.07 -9.44
N GLU A 82 10.91 -0.30 -8.24
CA GLU A 82 12.17 -1.03 -8.05
C GLU A 82 12.07 -2.49 -8.50
N LEU A 83 10.98 -3.18 -8.15
CA LEU A 83 10.73 -4.55 -8.57
C LEU A 83 10.77 -4.69 -10.10
N MET A 84 10.01 -3.84 -10.80
CA MET A 84 9.96 -3.84 -12.26
C MET A 84 11.31 -3.45 -12.88
N THR A 85 11.93 -2.38 -12.37
CA THR A 85 13.20 -1.89 -12.90
C THR A 85 14.32 -2.90 -12.74
N ASN A 86 14.44 -3.54 -11.58
CA ASN A 86 15.49 -4.51 -11.30
C ASN A 86 15.30 -5.78 -12.13
N PHE A 87 14.05 -6.26 -12.27
CA PHE A 87 13.75 -7.39 -13.14
C PHE A 87 14.11 -7.08 -14.60
N MET A 88 13.66 -5.95 -15.15
CA MET A 88 13.96 -5.56 -16.53
C MET A 88 15.47 -5.45 -16.80
N LYS A 89 16.23 -4.86 -15.86
CA LYS A 89 17.70 -4.77 -15.95
C LYS A 89 18.36 -6.15 -15.97
N ALA A 90 17.97 -7.02 -15.03
CA ALA A 90 18.54 -8.35 -14.92
C ALA A 90 18.18 -9.22 -16.13
N TYR A 91 16.95 -9.11 -16.63
CA TYR A 91 16.48 -9.83 -17.81
C TYR A 91 17.13 -9.35 -19.11
N ALA A 92 17.36 -8.04 -19.27
CA ALA A 92 17.96 -7.48 -20.48
C ALA A 92 19.47 -7.80 -20.62
N SER A 93 20.14 -8.16 -19.53
CA SER A 93 21.57 -8.50 -19.55
C SER A 93 21.79 -9.98 -19.89
N PRO A 94 22.61 -10.32 -20.90
CA PRO A 94 22.91 -11.71 -21.27
C PRO A 94 23.51 -12.54 -20.14
N GLU A 95 24.24 -11.89 -19.22
CA GLU A 95 24.92 -12.55 -18.10
C GLU A 95 23.96 -12.95 -16.98
N THR A 96 22.86 -12.21 -16.81
CA THR A 96 21.92 -12.38 -15.68
C THR A 96 20.52 -12.79 -16.10
N ASN A 97 20.21 -12.83 -17.41
CA ASN A 97 18.89 -13.15 -17.93
C ASN A 97 18.35 -14.49 -17.41
N ALA A 98 19.18 -15.53 -17.42
CA ALA A 98 18.79 -16.86 -16.98
C ALA A 98 18.39 -16.89 -15.50
N GLU A 99 19.10 -16.14 -14.64
CA GLU A 99 18.78 -16.04 -13.21
C GLU A 99 17.54 -15.18 -12.97
N ALA A 100 17.35 -14.12 -13.76
CA ALA A 100 16.12 -13.32 -13.72
C ALA A 100 14.89 -14.16 -14.05
N LEU A 101 14.98 -15.01 -15.08
CA LEU A 101 13.91 -15.95 -15.45
C LEU A 101 13.64 -16.97 -14.35
N LYS A 102 14.67 -17.57 -13.74
CA LYS A 102 14.48 -18.49 -12.60
C LYS A 102 13.78 -17.81 -11.43
N ALA A 103 14.14 -16.57 -11.11
CA ALA A 103 13.48 -15.80 -10.06
C ALA A 103 12.01 -15.53 -10.41
N PHE A 104 11.72 -15.22 -11.67
CA PHE A 104 10.35 -15.05 -12.16
C PHE A 104 9.55 -16.36 -12.08
N ASP A 105 10.11 -17.48 -12.51
CA ASP A 105 9.47 -18.80 -12.41
C ASP A 105 9.19 -19.17 -10.95
N TYR A 106 10.11 -18.86 -10.04
CA TYR A 106 9.89 -19.06 -8.61
C TYR A 106 8.75 -18.22 -8.07
N LEU A 107 8.66 -16.93 -8.46
CA LEU A 107 7.52 -16.08 -8.08
C LEU A 107 6.20 -16.60 -8.67
N ALA A 108 6.22 -17.09 -9.90
CA ALA A 108 5.05 -17.69 -10.54
C ALA A 108 4.58 -18.95 -9.81
N HIS A 109 5.50 -19.81 -9.38
CA HIS A 109 5.21 -20.97 -8.54
C HIS A 109 4.58 -20.56 -7.20
N LEU A 110 5.14 -19.58 -6.50
CA LEU A 110 4.57 -19.09 -5.24
C LEU A 110 3.18 -18.45 -5.41
N ALA A 111 2.90 -17.87 -6.57
CA ALA A 111 1.62 -17.25 -6.88
C ALA A 111 0.52 -18.26 -7.26
N ASP A 112 0.87 -19.51 -7.59
CA ASP A 112 -0.08 -20.56 -7.90
C ASP A 112 -0.33 -21.46 -6.67
N PRO A 113 -1.49 -21.31 -5.99
CA PRO A 113 -1.82 -22.09 -4.79
C PRO A 113 -2.07 -23.59 -5.06
N GLN A 114 -1.88 -24.09 -6.29
CA GLN A 114 -2.03 -25.50 -6.65
C GLN A 114 -0.71 -26.21 -7.05
N SER A 115 0.43 -25.54 -6.89
CA SER A 115 1.74 -26.05 -7.32
C SER A 115 2.57 -26.72 -6.22
#